data_AF-A0A4Y2U2Q0-F1
#
_entry.id   AF-A0A4Y2U2Q0-F1
#
_cell.length_a   1.000
_cell.length_b   1.000
_cell.length_c   1.000
_cell.angle_alpha   90.00
_cell.angle_beta   90.00
_cell.angle_gamma   90.00
#
_symmetry.space_group_name_H-M   'P 1'
#
loop_
_entity.id
_entity.type
_entity.pdbx_description
1 polymer ?
#
loop_
_entity_poly.entity_id
_entity_poly.type
_entity_poly.pdbx_seq_one_letter_code
_entity_poly.pdbx_strand_id
1 'polypeptide(L)'
;MNQVGEKRSVQFSLWIGNNRTVERTLTLNVPANSSFYRIMEFAAGVDNRFKFEYTVRNGKPYIYSISEIQDDPENEMFWFLFKSSSSEEGDLELITKSPADVVPSNKQHLIFWYKCGSWNR
;
A
#
# COMPACT_ATOMS: atom_id res chain seq x y z
N MET A 1 -9.98 32.02 10.60
CA MET A 1 -10.86 30.90 10.23
C MET A 1 -9.97 29.79 9.69
N ASN A 2 -9.75 28.72 10.46
CA ASN A 2 -8.90 27.62 10.02
C ASN A 2 -9.75 26.68 9.16
N GLN A 3 -9.69 26.81 7.83
CA GLN A 3 -10.12 25.72 6.96
C GLN A 3 -9.15 24.56 7.20
N VAL A 4 -9.50 23.67 8.12
CA VAL A 4 -8.90 22.34 8.16
C VAL A 4 -9.31 21.71 6.84
N GLY A 5 -8.38 21.63 5.89
CA GLY A 5 -8.64 21.03 4.58
C GLY A 5 -9.31 19.67 4.73
N GLU A 6 -10.18 19.31 3.78
CA GLU A 6 -10.90 18.04 3.77
C GLU A 6 -9.95 16.88 4.11
N LYS A 7 -10.35 16.01 5.02
CA LYS A 7 -9.58 14.82 5.40
C LYS A 7 -10.30 13.56 4.93
N ARG A 8 -9.52 12.55 4.55
CA ARG A 8 -10.01 11.22 4.21
C ARG A 8 -9.46 10.20 5.20
N SER A 9 -10.32 9.26 5.59
CA SER A 9 -9.93 8.06 6.32
C SER A 9 -9.51 7.00 5.31
N VAL A 10 -8.35 6.37 5.51
CA VAL A 10 -7.82 5.32 4.63
C VAL A 10 -7.38 4.15 5.50
N GLN A 11 -7.75 2.93 5.11
CA GLN A 11 -7.19 1.72 5.71
C GLN A 11 -5.98 1.29 4.90
N PHE A 12 -4.88 1.02 5.58
CA PHE A 12 -3.66 0.47 4.99
C PHE A 12 -3.28 -0.81 5.73
N SER A 13 -3.30 -1.95 5.02
CA SER A 13 -2.88 -3.23 5.56
C SER A 13 -1.63 -3.80 4.90
N LEU A 14 -0.86 -4.55 5.68
CA LEU A 14 0.20 -5.44 5.23
C LEU A 14 -0.27 -6.88 5.38
N TRP A 15 -0.25 -7.63 4.29
CA TRP A 15 -0.58 -9.05 4.25
C TRP A 15 0.65 -9.86 3.83
N ILE A 16 0.85 -11.03 4.43
CA ILE A 16 2.01 -11.89 4.17
C ILE A 16 1.55 -13.30 3.83
N GLY A 17 2.19 -13.92 2.84
CA GLY A 17 1.97 -15.30 2.44
C GLY A 17 0.71 -15.49 1.60
N ASN A 18 0.53 -16.69 1.05
CA ASN A 18 -0.51 -16.95 0.04
C ASN A 18 -1.94 -17.03 0.61
N ASN A 19 -2.10 -17.09 1.93
CA ASN A 19 -3.39 -17.30 2.61
C ASN A 19 -4.07 -16.01 3.09
N ARG A 20 -3.74 -14.85 2.49
CA ARG A 20 -4.29 -13.52 2.89
C ARG A 20 -4.11 -13.22 4.39
N THR A 21 -3.02 -13.69 4.98
CA THR A 21 -2.78 -13.49 6.41
C THR A 21 -2.49 -12.02 6.68
N VAL A 22 -3.36 -11.37 7.44
CA VAL A 22 -3.21 -9.96 7.84
C VAL A 22 -2.13 -9.87 8.91
N GLU A 23 -1.03 -9.19 8.60
CA GLU A 23 0.05 -8.91 9.55
C GLU A 23 -0.29 -7.67 10.38
N ARG A 24 -0.72 -6.59 9.71
CA ARG A 24 -1.04 -5.33 10.36
C ARG A 24 -2.02 -4.51 9.54
N THR A 25 -2.85 -3.72 10.23
CA THR A 25 -3.74 -2.73 9.62
C THR A 25 -3.65 -1.42 10.38
N LEU A 26 -3.53 -0.31 9.66
CA LEU A 26 -3.67 1.05 10.19
C LEU A 26 -4.87 1.74 9.55
N THR A 27 -5.57 2.54 10.35
CA THR A 27 -6.57 3.50 9.87
C THR A 27 -6.00 4.91 10.02
N LEU A 28 -5.78 5.58 8.90
CA LEU A 28 -5.08 6.86 8.83
C LEU A 28 -6.02 7.97 8.37
N ASN A 29 -6.01 9.10 9.07
CA ASN A 29 -6.72 10.31 8.65
C ASN A 29 -5.74 11.26 7.98
N VAL A 30 -5.85 11.41 6.67
CA VAL A 30 -4.88 12.14 5.84
C VAL A 30 -5.56 13.28 5.09
N PRO A 31 -4.82 14.34 4.69
CA PRO A 31 -5.37 15.37 3.80
C PRO A 31 -5.96 14.75 2.53
N ALA A 32 -7.09 15.28 2.08
CA ALA A 32 -7.70 14.87 0.82
C ALA A 32 -6.70 15.03 -0.33
N ASN A 33 -6.80 14.13 -1.31
CA ASN A 33 -5.91 14.07 -2.48
C ASN A 33 -4.44 13.72 -2.18
N SER A 34 -4.12 13.28 -0.97
CA SER A 34 -2.81 12.68 -0.68
C SER A 34 -2.60 11.45 -1.55
N SER A 35 -1.44 11.34 -2.20
CA SER A 35 -1.05 10.11 -2.90
C SER A 35 -0.81 8.99 -1.90
N PHE A 36 -0.95 7.74 -2.35
CA PHE A 36 -0.72 6.60 -1.48
C PHE A 36 0.73 6.52 -1.03
N TYR A 37 1.69 6.92 -1.87
CA TYR A 37 3.08 7.08 -1.45
C TYR A 37 3.23 7.98 -0.22
N ARG A 38 2.55 9.14 -0.19
CA ARG A 38 2.59 10.05 0.97
C ARG A 38 1.94 9.43 2.22
N ILE A 39 0.91 8.62 2.02
CA ILE A 39 0.24 7.88 3.09
C ILE A 39 1.18 6.81 3.66
N MET A 40 1.97 6.13 2.82
CA MET A 40 2.99 5.18 3.26
C MET A 40 4.07 5.87 4.09
N GLU A 41 4.58 7.03 3.67
CA GLU A 41 5.55 7.81 4.45
C GLU A 41 5.00 8.15 5.83
N PHE A 42 3.73 8.55 5.91
CA PHE A 42 3.07 8.81 7.18
C PHE A 42 2.90 7.54 8.02
N ALA A 43 2.49 6.43 7.42
CA ALA A 43 2.36 5.13 8.10
C ALA A 43 3.69 4.65 8.70
N ALA A 44 4.79 4.79 7.96
CA ALA A 44 6.13 4.44 8.40
C ALA A 44 6.62 5.29 9.59
N GLY A 45 6.15 6.54 9.71
CA GLY A 45 6.39 7.39 10.87
C GLY A 45 5.55 7.02 12.10
N VAL A 46 4.45 6.28 11.91
CA VAL A 46 3.53 5.87 12.99
C VAL A 46 3.86 4.47 13.51
N ASP A 47 4.15 3.52 12.62
CA ASP A 47 4.51 2.14 12.97
C ASP A 47 5.68 1.67 12.08
N ASN A 48 6.79 1.27 12.72
CA ASN A 48 8.02 0.86 12.05
C ASN A 48 7.82 -0.31 11.07
N ARG A 49 6.79 -1.15 11.26
CA ARG A 49 6.46 -2.23 10.31
C ARG A 49 6.09 -1.71 8.93
N PHE A 50 5.67 -0.45 8.81
CA PHE A 50 5.34 0.17 7.53
C PHE A 50 6.54 0.88 6.89
N LYS A 51 7.73 0.83 7.50
CA LYS A 51 8.95 1.29 6.81
C LYS A 51 9.14 0.49 5.53
N PHE A 52 9.49 1.21 4.47
CA PHE A 52 9.59 0.66 3.14
C PHE A 52 10.82 1.21 2.41
N GLU A 53 11.27 0.46 1.42
CA GLU A 53 12.29 0.88 0.47
C GLU A 53 11.72 0.85 -0.95
N TYR A 54 12.24 1.71 -1.81
CA TYR A 54 11.76 1.86 -3.16
C TYR A 54 12.88 2.14 -4.14
N THR A 55 12.67 1.73 -5.39
CA THR A 55 13.49 2.17 -6.53
C THR A 55 12.73 3.22 -7.32
N VAL A 56 13.45 4.07 -8.04
CA VAL A 56 12.83 5.05 -8.94
C VAL A 56 12.89 4.51 -10.37
N ARG A 57 11.75 4.42 -11.05
CA ARG A 57 11.65 4.05 -12.47
C ARG A 57 10.80 5.09 -13.18
N ASN A 58 11.32 5.67 -14.26
CA ASN A 58 10.66 6.77 -14.99
C ASN A 58 10.20 7.92 -14.06
N GLY A 59 11.04 8.28 -13.07
CA GLY A 59 10.75 9.34 -12.11
C GLY A 59 9.72 8.98 -11.03
N LYS A 60 9.26 7.72 -10.95
CA LYS A 60 8.23 7.28 -10.01
C LYS A 60 8.72 6.18 -9.06
N PRO A 61 8.30 6.18 -7.79
CA PRO A 61 8.71 5.17 -6.82
C PRO A 61 8.00 3.83 -7.06
N TYR A 62 8.76 2.74 -6.99
CA TYR A 62 8.29 1.37 -6.98
C TYR A 62 8.84 0.67 -5.74
N ILE A 63 7.93 0.25 -4.88
CA ILE A 63 8.26 -0.34 -3.58
C ILE A 63 8.74 -1.76 -3.82
N TYR A 64 9.89 -2.12 -3.23
CA TYR A 64 10.43 -3.47 -3.29
C TYR A 64 10.69 -4.04 -1.89
N SER A 65 10.52 -3.25 -0.82
CA SER A 65 10.65 -3.74 0.54
C SER A 65 9.67 -3.05 1.47
N ILE A 66 9.06 -3.80 2.38
CA ILE A 66 8.24 -3.29 3.49
C ILE A 66 8.51 -4.17 4.71
N SER A 67 8.62 -3.57 5.90
CA SER A 67 8.93 -4.30 7.14
C SER A 67 10.21 -5.13 7.07
N GLU A 68 11.23 -4.63 6.34
CA GLU A 68 12.50 -5.32 6.09
C GLU A 68 12.38 -6.60 5.23
N ILE A 69 11.17 -6.94 4.76
CA ILE A 69 10.94 -8.03 3.81
C ILE A 69 11.10 -7.47 2.40
N GLN A 70 12.14 -7.91 1.70
CA GLN A 70 12.40 -7.52 0.31
C GLN A 70 11.68 -8.46 -0.66
N ASP A 71 11.39 -7.95 -1.85
CA ASP A 71 11.07 -8.78 -3.00
C ASP A 71 12.18 -9.84 -3.18
N ASP A 72 11.76 -11.07 -3.44
CA ASP A 72 12.63 -12.21 -3.63
C ASP A 72 12.29 -12.87 -4.98
N PRO A 73 12.97 -12.44 -6.06
CA PRO A 73 12.77 -13.00 -7.39
C PRO A 73 13.14 -14.48 -7.51
N GLU A 74 14.06 -14.99 -6.67
CA GLU A 74 14.49 -16.39 -6.71
C GLU A 74 13.36 -17.33 -6.24
N ASN A 75 12.56 -16.86 -5.28
CA ASN A 75 11.39 -17.58 -4.77
C ASN A 75 10.05 -17.07 -5.34
N GLU A 76 10.09 -16.19 -6.35
CA GLU A 76 8.93 -15.55 -6.97
C GLU A 76 8.00 -14.82 -5.99
N MET A 77 8.55 -14.28 -4.90
CA MET A 77 7.81 -13.58 -3.86
C MET A 77 7.95 -12.07 -4.04
N PHE A 78 6.83 -11.35 -4.18
CA PHE A 78 6.85 -9.91 -4.39
C PHE A 78 5.78 -9.19 -3.58
N TRP A 79 5.99 -7.90 -3.36
CA TRP A 79 5.00 -6.97 -2.84
C TRP A 79 4.06 -6.49 -3.96
N PHE A 80 2.78 -6.84 -3.83
CA PHE A 80 1.73 -6.39 -4.74
C PHE A 80 0.81 -5.40 -4.03
N LEU A 81 0.43 -4.32 -4.74
CA LEU A 81 -0.51 -3.33 -4.23
C LEU A 81 -1.92 -3.66 -4.72
N PHE A 82 -2.86 -3.79 -3.79
CA PHE A 82 -4.27 -3.99 -4.08
C PHE A 82 -5.12 -2.87 -3.48
N LYS A 83 -6.31 -2.67 -4.05
CA LYS A 83 -7.42 -1.99 -3.39
C LYS A 83 -8.59 -2.95 -3.25
N SER A 84 -9.32 -2.84 -2.15
CA SER A 84 -10.61 -3.50 -2.04
C SER A 84 -11.65 -2.77 -2.91
N SER A 85 -12.40 -3.50 -3.73
CA SER A 85 -13.41 -2.93 -4.63
C SER A 85 -14.79 -2.77 -3.97
N SER A 86 -15.01 -3.35 -2.79
CA SER A 86 -16.27 -3.28 -2.04
C SER A 86 -16.02 -3.20 -0.53
N SER A 87 -17.07 -3.07 0.27
CA SER A 87 -16.98 -3.13 1.73
C SER A 87 -16.75 -4.55 2.26
N GLU A 88 -16.81 -5.58 1.40
CA GLU A 88 -16.55 -6.97 1.76
C GLU A 88 -15.11 -7.33 1.35
N GLU A 89 -14.33 -7.89 2.27
CA GLU A 89 -12.89 -8.16 2.15
C GLU A 89 -12.52 -9.23 1.08
N GLY A 90 -13.43 -9.56 0.17
CA GLY A 90 -13.30 -10.61 -0.85
C GLY A 90 -12.68 -10.14 -2.16
N ASP A 91 -13.13 -9.00 -2.68
CA ASP A 91 -12.80 -8.53 -4.03
C ASP A 91 -11.64 -7.53 -4.00
N LEU A 92 -10.50 -7.97 -4.52
CA LEU A 92 -9.27 -7.17 -4.60
C LEU A 92 -8.93 -6.86 -6.06
N GLU A 93 -8.71 -5.59 -6.35
CA GLU A 93 -8.20 -5.14 -7.65
C GLU A 93 -6.71 -4.85 -7.52
N LEU A 94 -5.90 -5.52 -8.37
CA LEU A 94 -4.46 -5.26 -8.46
C LEU A 94 -4.20 -3.87 -9.05
N ILE A 95 -3.35 -3.10 -8.40
CA ILE A 95 -2.88 -1.81 -8.87
C ILE A 95 -1.46 -1.99 -9.41
N THR A 96 -1.28 -1.76 -10.71
CA THR A 96 0.02 -1.87 -11.40
C THR A 96 0.78 -0.54 -11.54
N LYS A 97 0.14 0.57 -11.16
CA LYS A 97 0.76 1.91 -11.15
C LYS A 97 1.58 2.17 -9.88
N SER A 98 2.50 3.12 -9.97
CA SER A 98 3.27 3.59 -8.82
C SER A 98 2.33 4.11 -7.71
N PRO A 99 2.62 3.87 -6.41
CA PRO A 99 1.89 4.46 -5.29
C PRO A 99 1.79 5.99 -5.34
N ALA A 100 2.70 6.67 -6.04
CA ALA A 100 2.65 8.12 -6.23
C ALA A 100 1.47 8.56 -7.12
N ASP A 101 0.99 7.69 -8.01
CA ASP A 101 -0.15 7.95 -8.91
C ASP A 101 -1.49 7.42 -8.36
N VAL A 102 -1.48 6.83 -7.16
CA VAL A 102 -2.68 6.31 -6.49
C VAL A 102 -3.19 7.38 -5.53
N VAL A 103 -4.42 7.86 -5.73
CA VAL A 103 -5.09 8.74 -4.77
C VAL A 103 -6.31 7.97 -4.23
N PRO A 104 -6.30 7.53 -2.96
CA PRO A 104 -7.43 6.80 -2.40
C PRO A 104 -8.68 7.68 -2.21
N SER A 105 -9.83 7.04 -2.42
CA SER A 105 -11.14 7.56 -2.01
C SER A 105 -11.29 7.51 -0.48
N ASN A 106 -12.28 8.21 0.07
CA ASN A 106 -12.56 8.14 1.50
C ASN A 106 -13.01 6.72 1.88
N LYS A 107 -12.50 6.22 3.01
CA LYS A 107 -12.66 4.85 3.51
C LYS A 107 -12.11 3.75 2.60
N GLN A 108 -11.28 4.10 1.61
CA GLN A 108 -10.64 3.11 0.77
C GLN A 108 -9.69 2.24 1.59
N HIS A 109 -9.73 0.94 1.34
CA HIS A 109 -8.75 -0.01 1.87
C HIS A 109 -7.71 -0.33 0.79
N LEU A 110 -6.45 -0.05 1.11
CA LEU A 110 -5.28 -0.38 0.31
C LEU A 110 -4.43 -1.41 1.05
N ILE A 111 -3.95 -2.39 0.31
CA ILE A 111 -3.26 -3.55 0.88
C ILE A 111 -1.96 -3.73 0.11
N PHE A 112 -0.83 -3.74 0.82
CA PHE A 112 0.37 -4.36 0.31
C PHE A 112 0.40 -5.81 0.72
N TRP A 113 0.50 -6.70 -0.25
CA TRP A 113 0.46 -8.15 -0.03
C TRP A 113 1.74 -8.80 -0.57
N TYR A 114 2.57 -9.29 0.35
CA TYR A 114 3.74 -10.10 0.02
C TYR A 114 3.32 -11.54 -0.23
N LYS A 115 3.42 -12.00 -1.48
CA LYS A 115 2.99 -13.35 -1.85
C LYS A 115 3.74 -13.85 -3.08
N CYS A 116 3.60 -15.16 -3.35
CA CYS A 116 4.09 -15.75 -4.58
C CYS A 116 3.31 -15.18 -5.77
N GLY A 117 3.98 -14.82 -6.85
CA GLY A 117 3.31 -14.37 -8.05
C GLY A 117 4.26 -14.08 -9.20
N SER A 118 3.88 -14.51 -10.40
CA SER A 118 4.60 -14.19 -11.62
C SER A 118 4.26 -12.76 -12.06
N TRP A 119 5.27 -11.92 -12.26
CA TRP A 119 5.12 -10.72 -13.08
C TRP A 119 5.01 -11.17 -14.54
N ASN A 120 3.80 -11.49 -15.01
CA ASN A 120 3.57 -11.68 -16.44
C ASN A 120 3.82 -10.33 -17.11
N ARG A 121 4.96 -10.21 -17.79
CA ARG A 121 5.36 -9.04 -18.60
C ARG A 121 4.47 -8.88 -19.82
#